data_AF-A0A955R4N5-F1
#
_entry.id   AF-A0A955R4N5-F1
#
_cell.length_a   1.000
_cell.length_b   1.000
_cell.length_c   1.000
_cell.angle_alpha   90.00
_cell.angle_beta   90.00
_cell.angle_gamma   90.00
#
_symmetry.space_group_name_H-M   'P 1'
#
loop_
_entity.id
_entity.type
_entity.pdbx_description
1 polymer ?
#
loop_
_entity_poly.entity_id
_entity_poly.type
_entity_poly.pdbx_seq_one_letter_code
_entity_poly.pdbx_strand_id
1 'polypeptide(L)'
;VFSDDVLRRHRALAKRAWRTIRESSFLTIATAPVIYSLLIPISMLDLFVSLYQLICFPVYQVPHVTRKDYVVVDRHSLAYLNVIEKVNCAYCGYCNGVLAFAREVASRTEQYWCPIKHARRAKGCHSRTCLFCEFGDAQEYAENLQKLRKQFQDLQNTQ
;
A
#
# COMPACT_ATOMS: atom_id res chain seq x y z
N VAL A 1 19.36 -15.92 -5.01
CA VAL A 1 18.48 -15.61 -6.16
C VAL A 1 19.22 -14.92 -7.32
N PHE A 2 20.37 -14.27 -7.11
CA PHE A 2 21.18 -13.74 -8.22
C PHE A 2 22.50 -14.51 -8.35
N SER A 3 22.88 -14.87 -9.58
CA SER A 3 24.18 -15.48 -9.90
C SER A 3 25.31 -14.46 -9.71
N ASP A 4 26.51 -14.90 -9.33
CA ASP A 4 27.66 -14.01 -9.07
C ASP A 4 28.00 -13.07 -10.23
N ASP A 5 27.80 -13.52 -11.47
CA ASP A 5 28.03 -12.71 -12.68
C ASP A 5 27.06 -11.53 -12.80
N VAL A 6 25.82 -11.70 -12.34
CA VAL A 6 24.80 -10.65 -12.33
C VAL A 6 25.17 -9.60 -11.28
N LEU A 7 25.61 -10.03 -10.09
CA LEU A 7 26.08 -9.13 -9.03
C LEU A 7 27.32 -8.32 -9.45
N ARG A 8 28.26 -8.93 -10.19
CA ARG A 8 29.44 -8.24 -10.73
C ARG A 8 29.07 -7.18 -11.76
N ARG A 9 28.17 -7.49 -12.70
CA ARG A 9 27.65 -6.51 -13.68
C ARG A 9 26.90 -5.37 -13.01
N HIS A 10 26.11 -5.66 -11.98
CA HIS A 10 25.42 -4.63 -11.20
C HIS A 10 26.39 -3.70 -10.46
N ARG A 11 27.46 -4.22 -9.85
CA ARG A 11 28.50 -3.39 -9.22
C ARG A 11 29.27 -2.55 -10.24
N ALA A 12 29.49 -3.07 -11.44
CA ALA A 12 30.15 -2.31 -12.52
C ALA A 12 29.29 -1.15 -13.05
N LEU A 13 27.95 -1.29 -13.01
CA LEU A 13 27.00 -0.26 -13.41
C LEU A 13 26.59 0.68 -12.27
N ALA A 14 26.97 0.36 -11.03
CA ALA A 14 26.71 1.22 -9.88
C ALA A 14 27.37 2.58 -10.11
N LYS A 15 26.55 3.62 -10.36
CA LYS A 15 27.04 5.01 -10.34
C LYS A 15 27.61 5.28 -8.94
N ARG A 16 28.43 6.32 -8.74
CA ARG A 16 28.79 6.77 -7.37
C ARG A 16 27.73 7.73 -6.84
N ALA A 17 27.40 7.67 -5.55
CA ALA A 17 26.35 8.51 -4.95
C ALA A 17 26.58 10.02 -5.17
N TRP A 18 27.84 10.46 -5.13
CA TRP A 18 28.22 11.85 -5.45
C TRP A 18 27.97 12.23 -6.92
N ARG A 19 28.04 11.28 -7.85
CA ARG A 19 27.68 11.51 -9.26
C ARG A 19 26.17 11.69 -9.42
N THR A 20 25.35 10.96 -8.65
CA THR A 20 23.89 11.17 -8.60
C THR A 20 23.55 12.56 -8.05
N ILE A 21 24.21 13.04 -6.99
CA ILE A 21 24.02 14.41 -6.49
C ILE A 21 24.43 15.46 -7.53
N ARG A 22 25.56 15.24 -8.21
CA ARG A 22 26.12 16.18 -9.18
C ARG A 22 25.40 16.20 -10.53
N GLU A 23 24.79 15.09 -10.93
CA GLU A 23 23.90 14.97 -12.11
C GLU A 23 22.46 15.44 -11.80
N SER A 24 22.06 15.49 -10.53
CA SER A 24 20.71 15.93 -10.13
C SER A 24 20.58 17.44 -10.27
N SER A 25 19.46 17.90 -10.82
CA SER A 25 19.18 19.34 -10.88
C SER A 25 19.12 19.92 -9.46
N PHE A 26 19.68 21.12 -9.27
CA PHE A 26 19.63 21.83 -7.99
C PHE A 26 18.21 21.89 -7.40
N LEU A 27 17.20 22.06 -8.26
CA LEU A 27 15.79 22.03 -7.91
C LEU A 27 15.34 20.71 -7.27
N THR A 28 15.86 19.56 -7.71
CA THR A 28 15.53 18.24 -7.14
C THR A 28 16.06 18.09 -5.72
N ILE A 29 17.24 18.63 -5.43
CA ILE A 29 17.82 18.62 -4.08
C ILE A 29 17.04 19.57 -3.17
N ALA A 30 16.64 20.73 -3.70
CA ALA A 30 15.85 21.71 -2.95
C ALA A 30 14.45 21.21 -2.57
N THR A 31 13.81 20.38 -3.39
CA THR A 31 12.49 19.80 -3.07
C THR A 31 12.56 18.52 -2.22
N ALA A 32 13.74 17.92 -2.06
CA ALA A 32 13.89 16.70 -1.27
C ALA A 32 13.33 16.83 0.16
N PRO A 33 13.60 17.91 0.94
CA PRO A 33 13.02 18.06 2.29
C PRO A 33 11.49 18.04 2.30
N VAL A 34 10.85 18.58 1.26
CA VAL A 34 9.38 18.60 1.12
C VAL A 34 8.85 17.19 0.83
N ILE A 35 9.56 16.41 -0.01
CA ILE A 35 9.18 15.02 -0.27
C ILE A 35 9.30 14.20 1.00
N TYR A 36 10.42 14.32 1.72
CA TYR A 36 10.67 13.53 2.93
C TYR A 36 9.81 13.95 4.11
N SER A 37 9.28 15.19 4.15
CA SER A 37 8.36 15.60 5.22
C SER A 37 7.07 14.78 5.24
N LEU A 38 6.63 14.25 4.08
CA LEU A 38 5.46 13.36 3.97
C LEU A 38 5.66 12.01 4.67
N LEU A 39 6.90 11.65 5.02
CA LEU A 39 7.15 10.44 5.81
C LEU A 39 6.46 10.48 7.18
N ILE A 40 6.38 11.67 7.79
CA ILE A 40 5.76 11.87 9.10
C ILE A 40 4.25 11.55 9.05
N PRO A 41 3.42 12.21 8.21
CA PRO A 41 1.99 11.93 8.16
C PRO A 41 1.70 10.50 7.68
N ILE A 42 2.49 9.94 6.76
CA ILE A 42 2.30 8.56 6.30
C ILE A 42 2.59 7.56 7.42
N SER A 43 3.62 7.80 8.23
CA SER A 43 3.92 6.92 9.37
C SER A 43 2.89 7.04 10.49
N MET A 44 2.35 8.24 10.72
CA MET A 44 1.21 8.42 11.61
C MET A 44 -0.03 7.67 11.11
N LEU A 45 -0.31 7.73 9.79
CA LEU A 45 -1.40 6.97 9.19
C LEU A 45 -1.20 5.46 9.39
N ASP A 46 0.00 4.94 9.14
CA ASP A 46 0.33 3.51 9.35
C ASP A 46 0.04 3.07 10.80
N LEU A 47 0.47 3.89 11.77
CA LEU A 47 0.23 3.64 13.19
C LEU A 47 -1.27 3.63 13.52
N PHE A 48 -2.01 4.66 13.11
CA PHE A 48 -3.43 4.77 13.43
C PHE A 48 -4.27 3.70 12.75
N VAL A 49 -3.97 3.38 11.49
CA VAL A 49 -4.65 2.29 10.76
C VAL A 49 -4.37 0.94 11.43
N SER A 50 -3.12 0.70 11.84
CA SER A 50 -2.75 -0.53 12.55
C SER A 50 -3.46 -0.65 13.89
N LEU A 51 -3.56 0.44 14.64
CA LEU A 51 -4.29 0.49 15.92
C LEU A 51 -5.80 0.31 15.72
N TYR A 52 -6.38 1.00 14.73
CA TYR A 52 -7.77 0.86 14.35
C TYR A 52 -8.12 -0.58 14.00
N GLN A 53 -7.31 -1.23 13.15
CA GLN A 53 -7.47 -2.63 12.82
C GLN A 53 -7.40 -3.51 14.06
N LEU A 54 -6.39 -3.32 14.91
CA LEU A 54 -6.19 -4.13 16.12
C LEU A 54 -7.39 -4.07 17.07
N ILE A 55 -8.03 -2.91 17.21
CA ILE A 55 -9.15 -2.70 18.13
C ILE A 55 -10.48 -3.11 17.49
N CYS A 56 -10.76 -2.64 16.27
CA CYS A 56 -12.09 -2.74 15.66
C CYS A 56 -12.31 -4.07 14.94
N PHE A 57 -11.31 -4.64 14.29
CA PHE A 57 -11.52 -5.84 13.47
C PHE A 57 -11.93 -7.07 14.30
N PRO A 58 -11.35 -7.33 15.49
CA PRO A 58 -11.82 -8.41 16.35
C PRO A 58 -13.27 -8.20 16.81
N VAL A 59 -13.69 -6.97 17.10
CA VAL A 59 -15.05 -6.64 17.53
C VAL A 59 -16.08 -6.92 16.43
N TYR A 60 -15.74 -6.58 15.18
CA TYR A 60 -16.63 -6.76 14.03
C TYR A 60 -16.42 -8.09 13.29
N GLN A 61 -15.55 -8.97 13.79
CA GLN A 61 -15.17 -10.24 13.15
C GLN A 61 -14.67 -10.08 11.71
N VAL A 62 -14.02 -8.95 11.42
CA VAL A 62 -13.42 -8.66 10.11
C VAL A 62 -12.02 -9.29 10.08
N PRO A 63 -11.63 -10.02 9.02
CA PRO A 63 -10.30 -10.62 8.94
C PRO A 63 -9.19 -9.58 8.93
N HIS A 64 -8.14 -9.86 9.70
CA HIS A 64 -6.96 -9.02 9.82
C HIS A 64 -6.20 -8.92 8.49
N VAL A 65 -5.72 -7.72 8.16
CA VAL A 65 -4.84 -7.44 7.01
C VAL A 65 -3.40 -7.59 7.46
N THR A 66 -2.65 -8.49 6.81
CA THR A 66 -1.23 -8.70 7.09
C THR A 66 -0.40 -7.58 6.46
N ARG A 67 0.14 -6.68 7.28
CA ARG A 67 0.95 -5.53 6.81
C ARG A 67 2.15 -5.93 5.94
N LYS A 68 2.76 -7.09 6.21
CA LYS A 68 3.95 -7.59 5.49
C LYS A 68 3.69 -7.84 3.99
N ASP A 69 2.45 -8.13 3.62
CA ASP A 69 2.07 -8.40 2.23
C ASP A 69 2.00 -7.12 1.39
N TYR A 70 1.88 -5.95 2.06
CA TYR A 70 1.75 -4.65 1.43
C TYR A 70 3.04 -3.82 1.52
N VAL A 71 3.66 -3.78 2.70
CA VAL A 71 4.87 -2.99 2.94
C VAL A 71 6.12 -3.85 2.67
N VAL A 72 6.43 -4.01 1.38
CA VAL A 72 7.60 -4.74 0.91
C VAL A 72 8.72 -3.77 0.51
N VAL A 73 9.83 -3.84 1.23
CA VAL A 73 11.02 -3.01 0.97
C VAL A 73 12.21 -3.91 0.71
N ASP A 74 12.23 -4.59 -0.43
CA ASP A 74 13.24 -5.57 -0.85
C ASP A 74 14.29 -4.98 -1.82
N ARG A 75 13.90 -3.93 -2.55
CA ARG A 75 14.71 -3.27 -3.61
C ARG A 75 15.97 -2.59 -3.11
N HIS A 76 16.15 -2.43 -1.79
CA HIS A 76 17.41 -1.96 -1.19
C HIS A 76 18.58 -2.94 -1.41
N SER A 77 18.27 -4.22 -1.65
CA SER A 77 19.25 -5.29 -1.92
C SER A 77 19.88 -5.23 -3.32
N LEU A 78 19.34 -4.40 -4.22
CA LEU A 78 19.85 -4.25 -5.58
C LEU A 78 21.25 -3.62 -5.54
N ALA A 79 22.24 -4.36 -6.04
CA ALA A 79 23.67 -4.01 -5.90
C ALA A 79 24.13 -2.85 -6.80
N TYR A 80 23.32 -2.43 -7.76
CA TYR A 80 23.63 -1.36 -8.72
C TYR A 80 23.07 0.01 -8.32
N LEU A 81 22.26 0.10 -7.26
CA LEU A 81 21.76 1.38 -6.76
C LEU A 81 22.77 2.03 -5.81
N ASN A 82 22.89 3.35 -5.90
CA ASN A 82 23.58 4.14 -4.90
C ASN A 82 22.83 4.22 -3.58
N VAL A 83 23.54 4.61 -2.51
CA VAL A 83 22.93 4.81 -1.17
C VAL A 83 21.72 5.75 -1.23
N ILE A 84 21.82 6.87 -1.95
CA ILE A 84 20.71 7.84 -2.09
C ILE A 84 19.52 7.24 -2.85
N GLU A 85 19.79 6.50 -3.92
CA GLU A 85 18.76 5.83 -4.73
C GLU A 85 18.09 4.71 -3.91
N LYS A 86 18.83 4.02 -3.04
CA LYS A 86 18.28 3.03 -2.11
C LYS A 86 17.37 3.68 -1.08
N VAL A 87 17.74 4.83 -0.52
CA VAL A 87 16.89 5.57 0.42
C VAL A 87 15.61 6.04 -0.27
N ASN A 88 15.71 6.65 -1.46
CA ASN A 88 14.54 7.05 -2.25
C ASN A 88 13.63 5.85 -2.58
N CYS A 89 14.24 4.71 -2.96
CA CYS A 89 13.49 3.50 -3.29
C CYS A 89 12.78 2.92 -2.06
N ALA A 90 13.45 2.89 -0.91
CA ALA A 90 12.86 2.47 0.35
C ALA A 90 11.72 3.41 0.78
N TYR A 91 11.90 4.72 0.64
CA TYR A 91 10.87 5.72 0.89
C TYR A 91 9.62 5.46 0.03
N CYS A 92 9.78 5.36 -1.29
CA CYS A 92 8.65 5.12 -2.19
C CYS A 92 7.99 3.76 -1.93
N GLY A 93 8.76 2.71 -1.65
CA GLY A 93 8.24 1.38 -1.33
C GLY A 93 7.41 1.39 -0.05
N TYR A 94 7.93 2.04 1.01
CA TYR A 94 7.21 2.20 2.27
C TYR A 94 5.92 3.00 2.09
N CYS A 95 5.99 4.20 1.49
CA CYS A 95 4.83 5.07 1.33
C CYS A 95 3.71 4.43 0.51
N ASN A 96 4.04 3.82 -0.63
CA ASN A 96 3.02 3.13 -1.44
C ASN A 96 2.48 1.88 -0.74
N GLY A 97 3.34 1.13 -0.05
CA GLY A 97 2.93 -0.03 0.73
C GLY A 97 1.94 0.32 1.84
N VAL A 98 2.22 1.39 2.61
CA VAL A 98 1.33 1.88 3.67
C VAL A 98 0.00 2.35 3.10
N LEU A 99 -0.01 3.08 1.98
CA LEU A 99 -1.25 3.52 1.35
C LEU A 99 -2.08 2.34 0.82
N ALA A 100 -1.44 1.32 0.26
CA ALA A 100 -2.11 0.10 -0.18
C ALA A 100 -2.68 -0.69 1.02
N PHE A 101 -1.92 -0.81 2.10
CA PHE A 101 -2.37 -1.41 3.36
C PHE A 101 -3.59 -0.69 3.94
N ALA A 102 -3.50 0.64 4.09
CA ALA A 102 -4.59 1.46 4.59
C ALA A 102 -5.85 1.37 3.74
N ARG A 103 -5.67 1.34 2.40
CA ARG A 103 -6.75 1.15 1.45
C ARG A 103 -7.43 -0.21 1.60
N GLU A 104 -6.66 -1.28 1.85
CA GLU A 104 -7.24 -2.60 2.10
C GLU A 104 -8.03 -2.60 3.41
N VAL A 105 -7.47 -2.07 4.50
CA VAL A 105 -8.19 -1.96 5.79
C VAL A 105 -9.51 -1.20 5.60
N ALA A 106 -9.49 -0.09 4.86
CA ALA A 106 -10.69 0.66 4.52
C ALA A 106 -11.67 -0.14 3.66
N SER A 107 -11.21 -0.93 2.68
CA SER A 107 -12.07 -1.74 1.82
C SER A 107 -12.83 -2.83 2.61
N ARG A 108 -12.18 -3.45 3.61
CA ARG A 108 -12.84 -4.44 4.50
C ARG A 108 -13.84 -3.77 5.43
N THR A 109 -13.51 -2.57 5.89
CA THR A 109 -14.39 -1.75 6.72
C THR A 109 -15.63 -1.32 5.95
N GLU A 110 -15.46 -0.85 4.72
CA GLU A 110 -16.55 -0.45 3.83
C GLU A 110 -17.47 -1.63 3.53
N GLN A 111 -16.92 -2.81 3.27
CA GLN A 111 -17.72 -4.02 3.08
C GLN A 111 -18.61 -4.35 4.29
N TYR A 112 -18.12 -4.10 5.52
CA TYR A 112 -18.89 -4.35 6.73
C TYR A 112 -19.98 -3.30 6.95
N TRP A 113 -19.67 -2.01 6.76
CA TRP A 113 -20.59 -0.92 7.10
C TRP A 113 -21.54 -0.53 5.99
N CYS A 114 -21.06 -0.43 4.75
CA CYS A 114 -21.82 0.10 3.62
C CYS A 114 -21.31 -0.48 2.28
N PRO A 115 -21.56 -1.77 1.98
CA PRO A 115 -21.16 -2.40 0.72
C PRO A 115 -22.05 -1.96 -0.46
N ILE A 116 -22.06 -0.67 -0.78
CA ILE A 116 -22.83 -0.07 -1.88
C ILE A 116 -21.87 0.64 -2.84
N LYS A 117 -22.02 0.43 -4.14
CA LYS A 117 -21.21 1.10 -5.16
C LYS A 117 -21.48 2.61 -5.17
N HIS A 118 -20.44 3.40 -5.46
CA HIS A 118 -20.62 4.82 -5.72
C HIS A 118 -21.38 5.06 -7.04
N ALA A 119 -22.27 6.05 -7.05
CA ALA A 119 -22.97 6.49 -8.27
C ALA A 119 -22.02 6.91 -9.40
N ARG A 120 -20.83 7.42 -9.04
CA ARG A 120 -19.78 7.80 -9.99
C ARG A 120 -18.66 6.78 -9.94
N ARG A 121 -18.11 6.42 -11.10
CA ARG A 121 -16.92 5.57 -11.19
C ARG A 121 -15.71 6.32 -10.65
N ALA A 122 -15.24 5.90 -9.48
CA ALA A 122 -13.99 6.39 -8.91
C ALA A 122 -12.79 5.75 -9.62
N LYS A 123 -11.68 6.50 -9.75
CA LYS A 123 -10.44 5.95 -10.28
C LYS A 123 -9.78 5.06 -9.23
N GLY A 124 -9.33 3.88 -9.67
CA GLY A 124 -8.80 2.86 -8.80
C GLY A 124 -9.85 2.45 -7.79
N CYS A 125 -10.89 1.72 -8.20
CA CYS A 125 -11.73 0.96 -7.28
C CYS A 125 -10.92 -0.18 -6.66
N HIS A 126 -11.24 -0.60 -5.44
CA HIS A 126 -10.58 -1.77 -4.85
C HIS A 126 -11.24 -3.05 -5.38
N SER A 127 -10.56 -4.18 -5.24
CA SER A 127 -11.05 -5.49 -5.71
C SER A 127 -12.47 -5.78 -5.23
N ARG A 128 -12.77 -5.46 -3.97
CA ARG A 128 -14.07 -5.77 -3.33
C ARG A 128 -15.26 -4.97 -3.84
N THR A 129 -15.05 -3.85 -4.55
CA THR A 129 -16.16 -3.04 -5.07
C THR A 129 -17.04 -3.85 -6.04
N CYS A 130 -16.54 -4.92 -6.65
CA CYS A 130 -17.34 -5.81 -7.50
C CYS A 130 -18.39 -6.63 -6.73
N LEU A 131 -18.21 -6.82 -5.41
CA LEU A 131 -19.11 -7.57 -4.54
C LEU A 131 -20.24 -6.71 -3.96
N PHE A 132 -20.17 -5.40 -4.12
CA PHE A 132 -21.10 -4.45 -3.50
C PHE A 132 -22.40 -4.32 -4.30
N CYS A 133 -23.48 -4.02 -3.59
CA CYS A 133 -24.80 -3.76 -4.18
C CYS A 133 -24.75 -2.53 -5.11
N GLU A 134 -25.64 -2.50 -6.08
CA GLU A 134 -25.73 -1.37 -7.01
C GLU A 134 -26.23 -0.10 -6.29
N PHE A 135 -25.81 1.05 -6.83
CA PHE A 135 -26.22 2.33 -6.27
C PHE A 135 -27.73 2.54 -6.44
N GLY A 136 -28.44 2.76 -5.32
CA GLY A 136 -29.87 3.02 -5.30
C GLY A 136 -30.76 1.78 -5.13
N ASP A 137 -30.19 0.57 -5.11
CA ASP A 137 -30.95 -0.66 -4.86
C ASP A 137 -31.06 -0.94 -3.35
N ALA A 138 -32.06 -0.33 -2.71
CA ALA A 138 -32.30 -0.50 -1.28
C ALA A 138 -32.76 -1.92 -0.92
N GLN A 139 -33.41 -2.64 -1.84
CA GLN A 139 -33.92 -3.98 -1.59
C GLN A 139 -32.77 -4.99 -1.61
N GLU A 140 -31.93 -4.98 -2.65
CA GLU A 140 -30.74 -5.82 -2.74
C GLU A 140 -29.83 -5.59 -1.53
N TYR A 141 -29.66 -4.32 -1.11
CA TYR A 141 -28.90 -3.97 0.07
C TYR A 141 -29.47 -4.60 1.34
N ALA A 142 -30.78 -4.44 1.60
CA ALA A 142 -31.42 -4.98 2.79
C ALA A 142 -31.34 -6.52 2.87
N GLU A 143 -31.52 -7.20 1.74
CA GLU A 143 -31.50 -8.66 1.64
C GLU A 143 -30.07 -9.22 1.80
N ASN A 144 -29.05 -8.56 1.22
CA ASN A 144 -27.70 -9.10 1.16
C ASN A 144 -26.73 -8.56 2.23
N LEU A 145 -27.08 -7.51 2.97
CA LEU A 145 -26.18 -6.84 3.92
C LEU A 145 -25.52 -7.80 4.92
N GLN A 146 -26.29 -8.70 5.52
CA GLN A 146 -25.77 -9.66 6.52
C GLN A 146 -24.80 -10.67 5.91
N LYS A 147 -25.04 -11.05 4.65
CA LYS A 147 -24.15 -11.94 3.90
C LYS A 147 -22.86 -11.22 3.54
N LEU A 148 -22.95 -10.01 2.98
CA LEU A 148 -21.80 -9.21 2.57
C LEU A 148 -20.87 -8.88 3.74
N ARG A 149 -21.43 -8.61 4.93
CA ARG A 149 -20.66 -8.40 6.18
C ARG A 149 -19.77 -9.56 6.58
N LYS A 150 -20.13 -10.79 6.23
CA LYS A 150 -19.42 -12.02 6.60
C LYS A 150 -18.63 -12.63 5.44
N GLN A 151 -18.84 -12.13 4.22
CA GLN A 151 -18.28 -12.71 3.01
C GLN A 151 -16.81 -12.31 2.82
N PHE A 152 -15.92 -13.00 3.53
CA PHE A 152 -14.47 -12.80 3.41
C PHE A 152 -13.70 -14.03 2.91
N GLN A 153 -14.41 -14.95 2.24
CA GLN A 153 -13.86 -16.20 1.70
C GLN A 153 -12.80 -15.97 0.61
N ASP A 154 -12.87 -14.83 -0.09
CA ASP A 154 -11.88 -14.38 -1.07
C ASP A 154 -10.47 -14.28 -0.49
N LEU A 155 -10.35 -14.05 0.82
CA LEU A 155 -9.07 -13.88 1.51
C LEU A 155 -8.37 -15.20 1.86
N GLN A 156 -9.12 -16.32 1.96
CA GLN A 156 -8.57 -17.61 2.35
C GLN A 156 -7.72 -18.26 1.25
N ASN A 157 -7.93 -17.89 0.00
CA ASN A 157 -7.20 -18.43 -1.15
C ASN A 157 -5.87 -17.71 -1.43
N THR A 158 -5.48 -16.73 -0.61
CA THR A 158 -4.24 -15.94 -0.79
C THR A 158 -3.17 -16.25 0.26
N GLN A 159 -3.38 -17.26 1.12
CA GLN A 159 -2.38 -17.78 2.08
C GLN A 159 -1.62 -18.97 1.48
#